data_AF-A0A7Z9XG70-F1
#
_entry.id   AF-A0A7Z9XG70-F1
#
_cell.length_a   1.000
_cell.length_b   1.000
_cell.length_c   1.000
_cell.angle_alpha   90.00
_cell.angle_beta   90.00
_cell.angle_gamma   90.00
#
_symmetry.space_group_name_H-M   'P 1'
#
loop_
_entity.id
_entity.type
_entity.pdbx_description
1 polymer ?
#
loop_
_entity_poly.entity_id
_entity_poly.type
_entity_poly.pdbx_seq_one_letter_code
_entity_poly.pdbx_strand_id
1 'polypeptide(L)'
;MKKPLILAIFLILLLGVAALVYYGQWREQTSWLYYSVIIESTEANLAFQISGRVETVFVDEGQEVEKGVLLAELERRALLARRAQAQANVKKAQETRQQLEALLALYKKTLPAEVARAEANVLALKSKLKELETGYRMQEVERARYAFEAATLTMEDARKDKIRFERLYKRGIVSEKEQDAVRLRYERALKEYQRANEAFSLLKEGFRHESVEAARAKLAEGQAVLRQVKSNLKKSTSRKERSKQPGLSLRGPRLL
;
A
#
# COMPACT_ATOMS: atom_id res chain seq x y z
N MET A 1 59.56 -20.17 128.17
CA MET A 1 59.05 -19.00 127.42
C MET A 1 59.08 -19.35 125.93
N LYS A 2 57.94 -19.86 125.44
CA LYS A 2 57.68 -20.29 124.05
C LYS A 2 56.98 -19.12 123.35
N LYS A 3 57.43 -18.70 122.15
CA LYS A 3 56.70 -17.85 121.18
C LYS A 3 57.45 -17.45 119.87
N PRO A 4 58.81 -17.47 119.73
CA PRO A 4 59.44 -17.02 118.47
C PRO A 4 59.62 -18.12 117.40
N LEU A 5 59.60 -19.41 117.76
CA LEU A 5 59.88 -20.50 116.81
C LEU A 5 58.69 -20.78 115.85
N ILE A 6 57.45 -20.60 116.32
CA ILE A 6 56.24 -20.79 115.52
C ILE A 6 56.10 -19.66 114.48
N LEU A 7 56.54 -18.44 114.83
CA LEU A 7 56.52 -17.29 113.94
C LEU A 7 57.50 -17.46 112.76
N ALA A 8 58.67 -18.05 113.01
CA ALA A 8 59.68 -18.30 111.98
C ALA A 8 59.23 -19.35 110.94
N ILE A 9 58.56 -20.42 111.39
CA ILE A 9 58.02 -21.46 110.49
C ILE A 9 56.87 -20.89 109.64
N PHE A 10 56.01 -20.04 110.22
CA PHE A 10 54.94 -19.39 109.48
C PHE A 10 55.47 -18.41 108.43
N LEU A 11 56.57 -17.68 108.72
CA LEU A 11 57.20 -16.75 107.77
C LEU A 11 57.83 -17.48 106.58
N ILE A 12 58.48 -18.63 106.82
CA ILE A 12 59.07 -19.46 105.76
C ILE A 12 57.97 -20.08 104.88
N LEU A 13 56.87 -20.53 105.49
CA LEU A 13 55.74 -21.06 104.74
C LEU A 13 55.07 -19.97 103.89
N LEU A 14 54.94 -18.75 104.42
CA LEU A 14 54.36 -17.61 103.70
C LEU A 14 55.26 -17.15 102.55
N LEU A 15 56.58 -17.12 102.74
CA LEU A 15 57.55 -16.86 101.67
C LEU A 15 57.55 -17.97 100.61
N GLY A 16 57.41 -19.24 101.01
CA GLY A 16 57.30 -20.37 100.09
C GLY A 16 56.04 -20.29 99.23
N VAL A 17 54.89 -19.96 99.84
CA VAL A 17 53.62 -19.75 99.11
C VAL A 17 53.69 -18.52 98.22
N ALA A 18 54.29 -17.41 98.68
CA ALA A 18 54.49 -16.22 97.86
C ALA A 18 55.39 -16.50 96.64
N ALA A 19 56.47 -17.27 96.83
CA ALA A 19 57.33 -17.70 95.73
C ALA A 19 56.61 -18.63 94.74
N LEU A 20 55.76 -19.54 95.24
CA LEU A 20 54.99 -20.46 94.41
C LEU A 20 53.88 -19.73 93.62
N VAL A 21 53.23 -18.74 94.24
CA VAL A 21 52.26 -17.85 93.58
C VAL A 21 52.96 -16.96 92.56
N TYR A 22 54.12 -16.39 92.88
CA TYR A 22 54.92 -15.58 91.94
C TYR A 22 55.40 -16.40 90.74
N TYR A 23 55.86 -17.64 90.98
CA TYR A 23 56.28 -18.56 89.92
C TYR A 23 55.09 -19.06 89.08
N GLY A 24 53.93 -19.26 89.70
CA GLY A 24 52.67 -19.59 89.02
C GLY A 24 52.17 -18.46 88.12
N GLN A 25 52.18 -17.22 88.63
CA GLN A 25 51.77 -16.04 87.86
C GLN A 25 52.70 -15.76 86.67
N TRP A 26 53.99 -16.09 86.79
CA TRP A 26 54.95 -15.88 85.71
C TRP A 26 54.82 -16.90 84.57
N ARG A 27 54.26 -18.09 84.82
CA ARG A 27 54.01 -19.10 83.78
C ARG A 27 52.73 -18.86 82.96
N GLU A 28 51.87 -17.93 83.36
CA GLU A 28 50.56 -17.72 82.74
C GLU A 28 50.51 -16.49 81.80
N GLN A 29 51.67 -15.87 81.50
CA GLN A 29 51.80 -14.70 80.62
C GLN A 29 52.29 -15.04 79.20
N THR A 30 51.87 -16.18 78.65
CA THR A 30 52.05 -16.51 77.22
C THR A 30 50.72 -16.92 76.58
N SER A 31 49.70 -16.08 76.73
CA SER A 31 48.50 -16.15 75.90
C SER A 31 48.62 -15.18 74.71
N TRP A 32 49.22 -15.71 73.62
CA TRP A 32 48.99 -15.39 72.21
C TRP A 32 48.63 -13.93 71.86
N LEU A 33 49.64 -13.15 71.46
CA LEU A 33 49.51 -11.80 70.94
C LEU A 33 48.87 -11.83 69.53
N TYR A 34 47.57 -11.59 69.44
CA TYR A 34 46.84 -11.45 68.16
C TYR A 34 47.19 -10.10 67.49
N TYR A 35 47.95 -10.12 66.40
CA TYR A 35 48.04 -8.98 65.48
C TYR A 35 46.93 -9.07 64.44
N SER A 36 45.89 -8.24 64.57
CA SER A 36 44.86 -8.08 63.54
C SER A 36 45.39 -7.12 62.48
N VAL A 37 45.96 -7.64 61.40
CA VAL A 37 46.27 -6.84 60.21
C VAL A 37 45.06 -6.86 59.29
N ILE A 38 44.52 -5.68 59.01
CA ILE A 38 43.54 -5.47 57.94
C ILE A 38 44.31 -5.22 56.64
N ILE A 39 44.09 -6.08 55.66
CA ILE A 39 44.57 -5.86 54.29
C ILE A 39 43.41 -5.20 53.55
N GLU A 40 43.52 -3.90 53.27
CA GLU A 40 42.54 -3.20 52.44
C GLU A 40 42.82 -3.51 50.96
N SER A 41 41.91 -4.24 50.31
CA SER A 41 41.92 -4.51 48.87
C SER A 41 40.76 -3.78 48.21
N THR A 42 41.01 -3.17 47.05
CA THR A 42 39.92 -2.63 46.22
C THR A 42 39.36 -3.76 45.38
N GLU A 43 38.23 -4.30 45.80
CA GLU A 43 37.56 -5.40 45.11
C GLU A 43 36.67 -4.89 43.97
N ALA A 44 36.73 -5.56 42.82
CA ALA A 44 35.85 -5.32 41.69
C ALA A 44 35.06 -6.58 41.38
N ASN A 45 33.74 -6.49 41.49
CA ASN A 45 32.85 -7.60 41.14
C ASN A 45 32.72 -7.71 39.61
N LEU A 46 33.29 -8.77 39.04
CA LEU A 46 33.19 -9.06 37.62
C LEU A 46 31.96 -9.92 37.36
N ALA A 47 31.15 -9.51 36.39
CA ALA A 47 29.97 -10.25 35.94
C ALA A 47 29.89 -10.25 34.42
N PHE A 48 29.29 -11.30 33.86
CA PHE A 48 28.97 -11.31 32.44
C PHE A 48 27.86 -10.30 32.13
N GLN A 49 27.97 -9.63 30.98
CA GLN A 49 26.97 -8.66 30.50
C GLN A 49 25.62 -9.32 30.15
N ILE A 50 25.63 -10.63 29.89
CA ILE A 50 24.45 -11.42 29.55
C ILE A 50 24.41 -12.66 30.43
N SER A 51 23.20 -13.12 30.77
CA SER A 51 23.02 -14.39 31.45
C SER A 51 23.32 -15.55 30.49
N GLY A 52 24.03 -16.56 30.98
CA GLY A 52 24.43 -17.72 30.19
C GLY A 52 25.11 -18.79 31.03
N ARG A 53 25.36 -19.94 30.43
CA ARG A 53 26.17 -20.99 31.03
C ARG A 53 27.64 -20.69 30.77
N VAL A 54 28.49 -20.80 31.80
CA VAL A 54 29.94 -20.73 31.63
C VAL A 54 30.42 -22.01 30.94
N GLU A 55 31.11 -21.86 29.81
CA GLU A 55 31.71 -22.96 29.05
C GLU A 55 33.07 -23.33 29.63
N THR A 56 33.90 -22.34 29.96
CA THR A 56 35.24 -22.57 30.53
C THR A 56 35.65 -21.38 31.39
N VAL A 57 36.33 -21.67 32.51
CA VAL A 57 37.06 -20.68 33.32
C VAL A 57 38.55 -20.94 33.10
N PHE A 58 39.30 -19.90 32.74
CA PHE A 58 40.70 -20.02 32.30
C PHE A 58 41.72 -19.67 33.40
N VAL A 59 41.25 -19.27 34.58
CA VAL A 59 42.08 -18.79 35.68
C VAL A 59 41.62 -19.42 36.99
N ASP A 60 42.57 -19.67 37.88
CA ASP A 60 42.31 -20.22 39.21
C ASP A 60 42.41 -19.13 40.29
N GLU A 61 41.84 -19.41 41.47
CA GLU A 61 41.87 -18.48 42.61
C GLU A 61 43.31 -18.20 43.06
N GLY A 62 43.65 -16.91 43.23
CA GLY A 62 44.99 -16.45 43.62
C GLY A 62 45.97 -16.24 42.45
N GLN A 63 45.55 -16.51 41.22
CA GLN A 63 46.35 -16.24 40.02
C GLN A 63 46.36 -14.75 39.67
N GLU A 64 47.55 -14.18 39.45
CA GLU A 64 47.69 -12.79 38.99
C GLU A 64 47.27 -12.67 37.52
N VAL A 65 46.41 -11.70 37.22
CA VAL A 65 45.84 -11.49 35.88
C VAL A 65 45.98 -10.03 35.47
N GLU A 66 46.41 -9.81 34.23
CA GLU A 66 46.51 -8.47 33.64
C GLU A 66 45.19 -8.03 33.00
N LYS A 67 45.03 -6.71 32.83
CA LYS A 67 43.84 -6.14 32.17
C LYS A 67 43.74 -6.60 30.72
N GLY A 68 42.62 -7.24 30.39
CA GLY A 68 42.34 -7.73 29.03
C GLY A 68 42.54 -9.24 28.86
N VAL A 69 43.00 -9.94 29.90
CA VAL A 69 43.06 -11.41 29.91
C VAL A 69 41.65 -11.99 29.98
N LEU A 70 41.41 -13.05 29.20
CA LEU A 70 40.15 -13.78 29.21
C LEU A 70 40.08 -14.64 30.48
N LEU A 71 39.17 -14.28 31.38
CA LEU A 71 39.02 -15.00 32.65
C LEU A 71 38.05 -16.18 32.53
N ALA A 72 36.96 -16.01 31.79
CA ALA A 72 35.97 -17.05 31.56
C ALA A 72 35.17 -16.78 30.27
N GLU A 73 34.66 -17.84 29.65
CA GLU A 73 33.85 -17.79 28.42
C GLU A 73 32.46 -18.39 28.65
N LEU A 74 31.43 -17.77 28.06
CA LEU A 74 30.05 -18.28 28.05
C LEU A 74 29.78 -19.15 26.82
N GLU A 75 28.92 -20.15 26.99
CA GLU A 75 28.49 -21.05 25.91
C GLU A 75 27.83 -20.28 24.76
N ARG A 76 28.41 -20.35 23.56
CA ARG A 76 27.97 -19.55 22.39
C ARG A 76 26.89 -20.19 21.54
N ARG A 77 26.55 -21.48 21.72
CA ARG A 77 25.65 -22.23 20.82
C ARG A 77 24.28 -21.57 20.65
N ALA A 78 23.63 -21.18 21.76
CA ALA A 78 22.32 -20.52 21.73
C ALA A 78 22.38 -19.13 21.06
N LEU A 79 23.45 -18.36 21.31
CA LEU A 79 23.65 -17.03 20.72
C LEU A 79 23.91 -17.12 19.21
N LEU A 80 24.72 -18.09 18.77
CA LEU A 80 24.98 -18.35 17.36
C LEU A 80 23.73 -18.82 16.63
N ALA A 81 22.93 -19.70 17.24
CA ALA A 81 21.64 -20.13 16.67
C ALA A 81 20.67 -18.94 16.51
N ARG A 82 20.57 -18.06 17.52
CA ARG A 82 19.76 -16.85 17.46
C ARG A 82 20.25 -15.88 16.37
N ARG A 83 21.58 -15.71 16.23
CA ARG A 83 22.20 -14.92 15.16
C ARG A 83 21.88 -15.50 13.79
N ALA A 84 22.03 -16.81 13.60
CA ALA A 84 21.72 -17.49 12.34
C ALA A 84 20.25 -17.34 11.95
N GLN A 85 19.32 -17.50 12.90
CA GLN A 85 17.89 -17.26 12.68
C GLN A 85 17.59 -15.80 12.29
N ALA A 86 18.20 -14.84 12.98
CA ALA A 86 18.04 -13.42 12.64
C ALA A 86 18.59 -13.09 11.25
N GLN A 87 19.75 -13.66 10.88
CA GLN A 87 20.32 -13.51 9.54
C GLN A 87 19.44 -14.12 8.45
N ALA A 88 18.86 -15.30 8.70
CA ALA A 88 17.90 -15.93 7.80
C ALA A 88 16.64 -15.06 7.61
N ASN A 89 16.14 -14.45 8.67
CA ASN A 89 15.01 -13.53 8.61
C ASN A 89 15.33 -12.28 7.78
N VAL A 90 16.54 -11.70 7.94
CA VAL A 90 17.00 -10.57 7.13
C VAL A 90 17.10 -10.96 5.65
N LYS A 91 17.68 -12.12 5.34
CA LYS A 91 17.78 -12.63 3.96
C LYS A 91 16.38 -12.80 3.34
N LYS A 92 15.44 -13.41 4.06
CA LYS A 92 14.04 -13.55 3.62
C LYS A 92 13.35 -12.20 3.38
N ALA A 93 13.59 -11.22 4.26
CA ALA A 93 13.06 -9.87 4.10
C ALA A 93 13.67 -9.16 2.87
N GLN A 94 14.96 -9.37 2.59
CA GLN A 94 15.63 -8.84 1.40
C GLN A 94 15.10 -9.47 0.11
N GLU A 95 14.90 -10.79 0.07
CA GLU A 95 14.31 -11.49 -1.07
C GLU A 95 12.88 -11.00 -1.34
N THR A 96 12.04 -10.90 -0.31
CA THR A 96 10.69 -10.34 -0.41
C THR A 96 10.73 -8.91 -0.96
N ARG A 97 11.68 -8.09 -0.49
CA ARG A 97 11.85 -6.72 -0.96
C ARG A 97 12.21 -6.67 -2.45
N GLN A 98 13.15 -7.51 -2.90
CA GLN A 98 13.53 -7.60 -4.32
C GLN A 98 12.34 -8.02 -5.21
N GLN A 99 11.55 -9.00 -4.77
CA GLN A 99 10.35 -9.43 -5.48
C GLN A 99 9.33 -8.30 -5.63
N LEU A 100 9.07 -7.54 -4.55
CA LEU A 100 8.17 -6.39 -4.58
C LEU A 100 8.71 -5.23 -5.45
N GLU A 101 10.02 -4.99 -5.43
CA GLU A 101 10.67 -3.98 -6.28
C GLU A 101 10.54 -4.33 -7.78
N ALA A 102 10.72 -5.60 -8.14
CA ALA A 102 10.54 -6.09 -9.51
C ALA A 102 9.09 -5.93 -9.98
N LEU A 103 8.11 -6.32 -9.15
CA LEU A 103 6.69 -6.16 -9.45
C LEU A 103 6.32 -4.67 -9.63
N LEU A 104 6.85 -3.80 -8.78
CA LEU A 104 6.61 -2.37 -8.85
C LEU A 104 7.24 -1.74 -10.10
N ALA A 105 8.40 -2.23 -10.54
CA ALA A 105 9.03 -1.82 -11.79
C ALA A 105 8.16 -2.20 -13.00
N LEU A 106 7.56 -3.39 -12.99
CA LEU A 106 6.61 -3.82 -14.03
C LEU A 106 5.39 -2.89 -14.07
N TYR A 107 4.72 -2.65 -12.94
CA TYR A 107 3.58 -1.74 -12.87
C TYR A 107 3.92 -0.33 -13.36
N LYS A 108 5.09 0.21 -13.00
CA LYS A 108 5.54 1.53 -13.49
C LYS A 108 5.68 1.58 -15.01
N LYS A 109 6.08 0.47 -15.63
CA LYS A 109 6.24 0.38 -17.08
C LYS A 109 4.90 0.25 -17.79
N THR A 110 3.92 -0.45 -17.20
CA THR A 110 2.61 -0.69 -17.84
C THR A 110 1.59 0.43 -17.62
N LEU A 111 1.61 1.09 -16.45
CA LEU A 111 0.63 2.12 -16.09
C LEU A 111 0.49 3.27 -17.11
N PRO A 112 1.57 3.85 -17.67
CA PRO A 112 1.44 4.88 -18.70
C PRO A 112 0.71 4.38 -19.95
N ALA A 113 0.94 3.13 -20.35
CA ALA A 113 0.25 2.51 -21.47
C ALA A 113 -1.24 2.27 -21.15
N GLU A 114 -1.58 1.92 -19.90
CA GLU A 114 -2.97 1.83 -19.45
C GLU A 114 -3.68 3.18 -19.48
N VAL A 115 -3.02 4.26 -19.05
CA VAL A 115 -3.56 5.63 -19.17
C VAL A 115 -3.80 5.97 -20.63
N ALA A 116 -2.82 5.74 -21.52
CA ALA A 116 -2.97 6.03 -22.94
C ALA A 116 -4.13 5.25 -23.58
N ARG A 117 -4.31 3.97 -23.22
CA ARG A 117 -5.46 3.16 -23.67
C ARG A 117 -6.79 3.74 -23.18
N ALA A 118 -6.89 4.15 -21.93
CA ALA A 118 -8.09 4.76 -21.37
C ALA A 118 -8.39 6.12 -22.04
N GLU A 119 -7.37 6.93 -22.33
CA GLU A 119 -7.52 8.20 -23.06
C GLU A 119 -8.02 7.99 -24.49
N ALA A 120 -7.45 7.01 -25.20
CA ALA A 120 -7.89 6.65 -26.54
C ALA A 120 -9.35 6.19 -26.55
N ASN A 121 -9.77 5.41 -25.55
CA ASN A 121 -11.17 5.01 -25.40
C ASN A 121 -12.10 6.21 -25.17
N VAL A 122 -11.73 7.14 -24.29
CA VAL A 122 -12.50 8.38 -24.07
C VAL A 122 -12.60 9.20 -25.35
N LEU A 123 -11.51 9.29 -26.13
CA LEU A 123 -11.52 9.99 -27.41
C LEU A 123 -12.48 9.33 -28.41
N ALA A 124 -12.46 8.00 -28.53
CA ALA A 124 -13.37 7.27 -29.40
C ALA A 124 -14.84 7.48 -29.00
N LEU A 125 -15.15 7.42 -27.70
CA LEU A 125 -16.49 7.70 -27.17
C LEU A 125 -16.93 9.14 -27.44
N LYS A 126 -16.02 10.11 -27.28
CA LYS A 126 -16.30 11.52 -27.57
C LYS A 126 -16.57 11.74 -29.05
N SER A 127 -15.80 11.11 -29.93
CA SER A 127 -16.02 11.15 -31.38
C SER A 127 -17.37 10.53 -31.74
N LYS A 128 -17.75 9.43 -31.11
CA LYS A 128 -19.07 8.81 -31.34
C LYS A 128 -20.23 9.69 -30.85
N LEU A 129 -20.08 10.34 -29.70
CA LEU A 129 -21.07 11.31 -29.22
C LEU A 129 -21.20 12.48 -30.21
N LYS A 130 -20.08 13.02 -30.69
CA LYS A 130 -20.08 14.12 -31.66
C LYS A 130 -20.75 13.73 -32.98
N GLU A 131 -20.55 12.51 -33.46
CA GLU A 131 -21.26 11.97 -34.63
C GLU A 131 -22.77 12.01 -34.44
N LEU A 132 -23.27 11.57 -33.27
CA LEU A 132 -24.69 11.58 -32.94
C LEU A 132 -25.26 12.99 -32.74
N GLU A 133 -24.48 13.91 -32.15
CA GLU A 133 -24.90 15.31 -31.95
C GLU A 133 -24.89 16.13 -33.24
N THR A 134 -23.94 15.87 -34.14
CA THR A 134 -23.87 16.54 -35.45
C THR A 134 -25.00 16.06 -36.37
N GLY A 135 -25.44 14.81 -36.18
CA GLY A 135 -26.51 14.23 -36.98
C GLY A 135 -26.07 13.87 -38.39
N TYR A 136 -27.00 13.96 -39.33
CA TYR A 136 -26.77 13.63 -40.73
C TYR A 136 -25.98 14.73 -41.46
N ARG A 137 -25.29 14.36 -42.53
CA ARG A 137 -24.57 15.33 -43.35
C ARG A 137 -25.55 16.20 -44.11
N MET A 138 -25.19 17.47 -44.35
CA MET A 138 -26.02 18.40 -45.11
C MET A 138 -26.40 17.84 -46.49
N GLN A 139 -25.48 17.16 -47.18
CA GLN A 139 -25.74 16.56 -48.49
C GLN A 139 -26.80 15.44 -48.43
N GLU A 140 -26.88 14.71 -47.33
CA GLU A 140 -27.87 13.65 -47.12
C GLU A 140 -29.27 14.26 -46.90
N VAL A 141 -29.34 15.33 -46.10
CA VAL A 141 -30.57 16.09 -45.84
C VAL A 141 -31.07 16.76 -47.13
N GLU A 142 -30.19 17.39 -47.89
CA GLU A 142 -30.53 18.04 -49.16
C GLU A 142 -31.02 17.05 -50.21
N ARG A 143 -30.40 15.86 -50.30
CA ARG A 143 -30.89 14.79 -51.19
C ARG A 143 -32.32 14.38 -50.85
N ALA A 144 -32.65 14.25 -49.56
CA ALA A 144 -34.00 13.94 -49.13
C ALA A 144 -34.97 15.11 -49.37
N ARG A 145 -34.52 16.36 -49.20
CA ARG A 145 -35.29 17.56 -49.55
C ARG A 145 -35.69 17.56 -51.02
N TYR A 146 -34.75 17.31 -51.93
CA TYR A 146 -35.04 17.27 -53.36
C TYR A 146 -36.00 16.13 -53.74
N ALA A 147 -35.87 14.96 -53.10
CA ALA A 147 -36.80 13.85 -53.31
C ALA A 147 -38.22 14.21 -52.84
N PHE A 148 -38.33 14.86 -51.67
CA PHE A 148 -39.60 15.38 -51.16
C PHE A 148 -40.21 16.44 -52.09
N GLU A 149 -39.41 17.38 -52.59
CA GLU A 149 -39.86 18.42 -53.53
C GLU A 149 -40.37 17.81 -54.84
N ALA A 150 -39.64 16.86 -55.43
CA ALA A 150 -40.06 16.16 -56.64
C ALA A 150 -41.37 15.37 -56.45
N ALA A 151 -41.51 14.66 -55.32
CA ALA A 151 -42.74 13.95 -54.98
C ALA A 151 -43.91 14.89 -54.74
N THR A 152 -43.65 16.07 -54.16
CA THR A 152 -44.66 17.13 -53.98
C THR A 152 -45.20 17.61 -55.32
N LEU A 153 -44.32 17.95 -56.26
CA LEU A 153 -44.73 18.38 -57.61
C LEU A 153 -45.57 17.31 -58.33
N THR A 154 -45.15 16.05 -58.25
CA THR A 154 -45.85 14.93 -58.88
C THR A 154 -47.24 14.71 -58.27
N MET A 155 -47.35 14.81 -56.94
CA MET A 155 -48.62 14.69 -56.23
C MET A 155 -49.56 15.85 -56.55
N GLU A 156 -49.05 17.08 -56.62
CA GLU A 156 -49.84 18.26 -56.98
C GLU A 156 -50.38 18.19 -58.41
N ASP A 157 -49.57 17.73 -59.36
CA ASP A 157 -49.99 17.55 -60.75
C ASP A 157 -51.10 16.49 -60.85
N ALA A 158 -50.88 15.31 -60.25
CA ALA A 158 -51.89 14.25 -60.19
C ALA A 158 -53.18 14.70 -59.47
N ARG A 159 -53.07 15.59 -58.47
CA ARG A 159 -54.22 16.19 -57.78
C ARG A 159 -55.04 17.07 -58.73
N LYS A 160 -54.37 17.92 -59.50
CA LYS A 160 -55.03 18.80 -60.49
C LYS A 160 -55.74 17.96 -61.56
N ASP A 161 -55.09 16.91 -62.05
CA ASP A 161 -55.67 16.00 -63.03
C ASP A 161 -56.87 15.22 -62.47
N LYS A 162 -56.79 14.70 -61.23
CA LYS A 162 -57.94 14.08 -60.55
C LYS A 162 -59.14 15.01 -60.51
N ILE A 163 -58.94 16.26 -60.07
CA ILE A 163 -60.02 17.27 -60.01
C ILE A 163 -60.60 17.56 -61.40
N ARG A 164 -59.73 17.64 -62.43
CA ARG A 164 -60.15 17.89 -63.82
C ARG A 164 -60.99 16.72 -64.36
N PHE A 165 -60.52 15.49 -64.21
CA PHE A 165 -61.20 14.29 -64.71
C PHE A 165 -62.49 13.99 -63.94
N GLU A 166 -62.55 14.26 -62.63
CA GLU A 166 -63.80 14.19 -61.85
C GLU A 166 -64.87 15.14 -62.42
N ARG A 167 -64.48 16.35 -62.84
CA ARG A 167 -65.40 17.30 -63.47
C ARG A 167 -65.87 16.84 -64.85
N LEU A 168 -64.98 16.25 -65.65
CA LEU A 168 -65.30 15.73 -66.99
C LEU A 168 -66.20 14.48 -66.91
N TYR A 169 -65.97 13.61 -65.94
CA TYR A 169 -66.79 12.42 -65.69
C TYR A 169 -68.22 12.81 -65.30
N LYS A 170 -68.37 13.79 -64.40
CA LYS A 170 -69.68 14.36 -64.02
C LYS A 170 -70.45 14.96 -65.21
N ARG A 171 -69.74 15.34 -66.28
CA ARG A 171 -70.32 15.86 -67.53
C ARG A 171 -70.51 14.77 -68.60
N GLY A 172 -70.18 13.51 -68.32
CA GLY A 172 -70.29 12.38 -69.25
C GLY A 172 -69.26 12.36 -70.38
N ILE A 173 -68.16 13.11 -70.27
CA ILE A 173 -67.16 13.28 -71.35
C ILE A 173 -66.10 12.17 -71.32
N VAL A 174 -65.77 11.63 -70.15
CA VAL A 174 -64.77 10.57 -69.95
C VAL A 174 -65.43 9.36 -69.30
N SER A 175 -64.84 8.18 -69.50
CA SER A 175 -65.31 6.92 -68.92
C SER A 175 -64.97 6.76 -67.44
N GLU A 176 -65.71 5.92 -66.73
CA GLU A 176 -65.43 5.56 -65.32
C GLU A 176 -64.02 4.96 -65.18
N LYS A 177 -63.61 4.10 -66.13
CA LYS A 177 -62.27 3.51 -66.18
C LYS A 177 -61.15 4.56 -66.26
N GLU A 178 -61.34 5.62 -67.04
CA GLU A 178 -60.37 6.71 -67.14
C GLU A 178 -60.32 7.54 -65.86
N GLN A 179 -61.47 7.86 -65.27
CA GLN A 179 -61.53 8.55 -63.98
C GLN A 179 -60.82 7.74 -62.88
N ASP A 180 -61.11 6.44 -62.78
CA ASP A 180 -60.51 5.54 -61.81
C ASP A 180 -58.99 5.41 -61.99
N ALA A 181 -58.51 5.36 -63.24
CA ALA A 181 -57.09 5.35 -63.54
C ALA A 181 -56.39 6.62 -63.03
N VAL A 182 -57.00 7.79 -63.20
CA VAL A 182 -56.45 9.07 -62.69
C VAL A 182 -56.55 9.15 -61.17
N ARG A 183 -57.65 8.68 -60.56
CA ARG A 183 -57.79 8.59 -59.09
C ARG A 183 -56.67 7.75 -58.50
N LEU A 184 -56.42 6.57 -59.07
CA LEU A 184 -55.36 5.67 -58.61
C LEU A 184 -53.97 6.28 -58.79
N ARG A 185 -53.72 7.03 -59.87
CA ARG A 185 -52.46 7.77 -60.05
C ARG A 185 -52.23 8.80 -58.95
N TYR A 186 -53.26 9.58 -58.61
CA TYR A 186 -53.19 10.53 -57.49
C TYR A 186 -52.92 9.81 -56.16
N GLU A 187 -53.64 8.72 -55.86
CA GLU A 187 -53.44 7.98 -54.62
C GLU A 187 -52.01 7.44 -54.51
N ARG A 188 -51.43 6.92 -55.60
CA ARG A 188 -50.03 6.49 -55.65
C ARG A 188 -49.06 7.66 -55.41
N ALA A 189 -49.29 8.80 -56.08
CA ALA A 189 -48.44 9.98 -55.92
C ALA A 189 -48.53 10.56 -54.49
N LEU A 190 -49.71 10.52 -53.87
CA LEU A 190 -49.91 10.91 -52.48
C LEU A 190 -49.13 10.00 -51.52
N LYS A 191 -49.13 8.68 -51.75
CA LYS A 191 -48.35 7.75 -50.92
C LYS A 191 -46.85 7.94 -51.06
N GLU A 192 -46.36 8.25 -52.26
CA GLU A 192 -44.94 8.54 -52.46
C GLU A 192 -44.55 9.89 -51.83
N TYR A 193 -45.39 10.92 -51.92
CA TYR A 193 -45.21 12.17 -51.18
C TYR A 193 -45.11 11.95 -49.67
N GLN A 194 -46.04 11.18 -49.09
CA GLN A 194 -46.03 10.87 -47.66
C GLN A 194 -44.72 10.19 -47.24
N ARG A 195 -44.28 9.19 -48.02
CA ARG A 195 -43.01 8.49 -47.81
C ARG A 195 -41.80 9.42 -47.89
N ALA A 196 -41.74 10.28 -48.90
CA ALA A 196 -40.63 11.21 -49.09
C ALA A 196 -40.58 12.28 -47.99
N ASN A 197 -41.76 12.76 -47.54
CA ASN A 197 -41.88 13.69 -46.43
C ASN A 197 -41.39 13.10 -45.11
N GLU A 198 -41.82 11.88 -44.80
CA GLU A 198 -41.36 11.16 -43.60
C GLU A 198 -39.85 10.93 -43.63
N ALA A 199 -39.31 10.52 -44.79
CA ALA A 199 -37.86 10.32 -44.95
C ALA A 199 -37.07 11.63 -44.74
N PHE A 200 -37.54 12.75 -45.30
CA PHE A 200 -36.93 14.06 -45.08
C PHE A 200 -37.05 14.52 -43.63
N SER A 201 -38.21 14.34 -43.01
CA SER A 201 -38.46 14.70 -41.61
C SER A 201 -37.53 13.94 -40.67
N LEU A 202 -37.38 12.63 -40.85
CA LEU A 202 -36.48 11.80 -40.05
C LEU A 202 -35.01 12.24 -40.14
N LEU A 203 -34.55 12.58 -41.34
CA LEU A 203 -33.18 13.07 -41.54
C LEU A 203 -32.97 14.47 -40.96
N LYS A 204 -34.00 15.34 -40.99
CA LYS A 204 -33.95 16.68 -40.42
C LYS A 204 -34.00 16.65 -38.89
N GLU A 205 -34.77 15.74 -38.31
CA GLU A 205 -34.88 15.55 -36.86
C GLU A 205 -33.60 14.93 -36.28
N GLY A 206 -32.94 14.05 -37.02
CA GLY A 206 -31.65 13.48 -36.65
C GLY A 206 -31.77 12.25 -35.76
N PHE A 207 -30.85 12.11 -34.80
CA PHE A 207 -30.85 10.98 -33.87
C PHE A 207 -31.77 11.23 -32.69
N ARG A 208 -32.38 10.15 -32.19
CA ARG A 208 -33.25 10.19 -31.00
C ARG A 208 -32.48 10.70 -29.77
N HIS A 209 -33.15 11.48 -28.93
CA HIS A 209 -32.53 12.07 -27.73
C HIS A 209 -31.96 10.99 -26.79
N GLU A 210 -32.65 9.86 -26.64
CA GLU A 210 -32.20 8.74 -25.82
C GLU A 210 -30.88 8.12 -26.32
N SER A 211 -30.63 8.18 -27.64
CA SER A 211 -29.38 7.70 -28.22
C SER A 211 -28.20 8.62 -27.88
N VAL A 212 -28.44 9.93 -27.89
CA VAL A 212 -27.45 10.94 -27.47
C VAL A 212 -27.17 10.82 -25.97
N GLU A 213 -28.20 10.70 -25.15
CA GLU A 213 -28.06 10.51 -23.70
C GLU A 213 -27.33 9.20 -23.35
N ALA A 214 -27.66 8.10 -24.03
CA ALA A 214 -26.92 6.85 -23.86
C ALA A 214 -25.43 6.98 -24.24
N ALA A 215 -25.10 7.75 -25.28
CA ALA A 215 -23.72 8.02 -25.65
C ALA A 215 -23.00 8.94 -24.63
N ARG A 216 -23.70 9.94 -24.07
CA ARG A 216 -23.20 10.78 -22.98
C ARG A 216 -22.89 9.97 -21.73
N ALA A 217 -23.79 9.06 -21.34
CA ALA A 217 -23.60 8.17 -20.21
C ALA A 217 -22.35 7.29 -20.41
N LYS A 218 -22.18 6.69 -21.59
CA LYS A 218 -20.98 5.90 -21.94
C LYS A 218 -19.69 6.75 -21.88
N LEU A 219 -19.73 7.99 -22.37
CA LEU A 219 -18.59 8.90 -22.25
C LEU A 219 -18.24 9.19 -20.79
N ALA A 220 -19.25 9.44 -19.94
CA ALA A 220 -19.06 9.69 -18.52
C ALA A 220 -18.45 8.48 -17.79
N GLU A 221 -18.88 7.27 -18.14
CA GLU A 221 -18.30 6.00 -17.68
C GLU A 221 -16.83 5.89 -18.10
N GLY A 222 -16.51 6.08 -19.38
CA GLY A 222 -15.13 6.04 -19.88
C GLY A 222 -14.22 7.07 -19.20
N GLN A 223 -14.74 8.28 -18.92
CA GLN A 223 -14.01 9.29 -18.15
C GLN A 223 -13.79 8.87 -16.70
N ALA A 224 -14.74 8.17 -16.07
CA ALA A 224 -14.56 7.64 -14.72
C ALA A 224 -13.44 6.60 -14.66
N VAL A 225 -13.39 5.69 -15.63
CA VAL A 225 -12.29 4.73 -15.79
C VAL A 225 -10.96 5.46 -15.96
N LEU A 226 -10.89 6.48 -16.82
CA LEU A 226 -9.67 7.27 -17.00
C LEU A 226 -9.23 7.95 -15.70
N ARG A 227 -10.15 8.54 -14.93
CA ARG A 227 -9.85 9.14 -13.62
C ARG A 227 -9.29 8.10 -12.64
N GLN A 228 -9.83 6.88 -12.64
CA GLN A 228 -9.34 5.79 -11.79
C GLN A 228 -7.90 5.39 -12.16
N VAL A 229 -7.60 5.19 -13.44
CA VAL A 229 -6.25 4.84 -13.90
C VAL A 229 -5.24 5.97 -13.62
N LYS A 230 -5.62 7.23 -13.87
CA LYS A 230 -4.78 8.39 -13.51
C LYS A 230 -4.54 8.51 -12.00
N SER A 231 -5.54 8.20 -11.18
CA SER A 231 -5.41 8.15 -9.73
C SER A 231 -4.42 7.07 -9.28
N ASN A 232 -4.46 5.88 -9.89
CA ASN A 232 -3.51 4.80 -9.63
C ASN A 232 -2.07 5.21 -9.98
N LEU A 233 -1.88 5.91 -11.11
CA LEU A 233 -0.59 6.48 -11.49
C LEU A 233 -0.08 7.49 -10.45
N LYS A 234 -0.94 8.43 -10.01
CA LYS A 234 -0.57 9.43 -9.00
C LYS A 234 -0.21 8.78 -7.65
N LYS A 235 -0.96 7.77 -7.20
CA LYS A 235 -0.65 7.02 -5.97
C LYS A 235 0.73 6.34 -6.06
N SER A 236 1.08 5.81 -7.23
CA SER A 236 2.40 5.20 -7.48
C SER A 236 3.54 6.23 -7.43
N THR A 237 3.34 7.43 -7.97
CA THR A 237 4.35 8.49 -7.94
C THR A 237 4.50 9.13 -6.56
N SER A 238 3.41 9.43 -5.84
CA SER A 238 3.47 10.03 -4.49
C SER A 238 4.04 9.08 -3.43
N ARG A 239 3.86 7.76 -3.56
CA ARG A 239 4.51 6.78 -2.66
C ARG A 239 6.04 6.78 -2.81
N LYS A 240 6.56 7.10 -3.99
CA LYS A 240 8.01 7.25 -4.26
C LYS A 240 8.60 8.40 -3.45
N GLU A 241 7.89 9.53 -3.33
CA GLU A 241 8.35 10.70 -2.56
C GLU A 241 8.40 10.41 -1.06
N ARG A 242 7.37 9.73 -0.52
CA ARG A 242 7.37 9.30 0.88
C ARG A 242 8.45 8.25 1.20
N SER A 243 8.79 7.38 0.26
CA SER A 243 9.91 6.42 0.44
C SER A 243 11.30 7.05 0.33
N LYS A 244 11.40 8.24 -0.29
CA LYS A 244 12.65 9.00 -0.42
C LYS A 244 12.91 9.95 0.74
N GLN A 245 11.91 10.26 1.56
CA GLN A 245 12.15 10.86 2.87
C GLN A 245 12.78 9.76 3.74
N PRO A 246 14.07 9.88 4.11
CA PRO A 246 14.67 8.92 5.01
C PRO A 246 13.91 9.04 6.33
N GLY A 247 13.17 7.98 6.68
CA GLY A 247 12.76 7.79 8.07
C GLY A 247 14.02 7.95 8.92
N LEU A 248 13.94 8.81 9.94
CA LEU A 248 14.97 9.05 10.94
C LEU A 248 15.81 7.79 11.12
N SER A 249 17.11 7.91 10.84
CA SER A 249 18.06 6.85 11.16
C SER A 249 17.86 6.49 12.62
N LEU A 250 17.25 5.33 12.89
CA LEU A 250 17.41 4.66 14.15
C LEU A 250 18.86 4.19 14.19
N ARG A 251 19.76 5.14 14.48
CA ARG A 251 21.10 4.86 15.01
C ARG A 251 20.83 4.06 16.27
N GLY A 252 21.01 2.74 16.18
CA GLY A 252 21.09 1.89 17.37
C GLY A 252 22.15 2.47 18.31
N PRO A 253 21.95 2.41 19.63
CA PRO A 253 22.91 2.94 20.58
C PRO A 253 24.26 2.28 20.33
N ARG A 254 25.27 3.10 19.99
CA ARG A 254 26.67 2.70 20.11
C ARG A 254 26.92 2.51 21.61
N LEU A 255 26.92 1.26 22.04
CA LEU A 255 27.41 0.90 23.37
C LEU A 255 28.94 0.99 23.31
N LEU A 256 29.48 1.92 24.11
CA LEU A 256 30.87 1.97 24.55
C LEU A 256 31.07 0.96 25.68
#